data_AF-X6CK11-F1
#
_entry.id   AF-X6CK11-F1
#
_cell.length_a   1.000
_cell.length_b   1.000
_cell.length_c   1.000
_cell.angle_alpha   90.00
_cell.angle_beta   90.00
_cell.angle_gamma   90.00
#
_symmetry.space_group_name_H-M   'P 1'
#
loop_
_entity.id
_entity.type
_entity.pdbx_description
1 polymer ?
#
loop_
_entity_poly.entity_id
_entity_poly.type
_entity_poly.pdbx_seq_one_letter_code
_entity_poly.pdbx_strand_id
1 'polypeptide(L)' 'MKQLIDLARQFHDDENGAAMVEYSILIGIIAAASIVAVIAIGGWVGSQFTGLCVKLGTNGVAGSTC' A
#
# COMPACT_ATOMS: atom_id res chain seq x y z
N MET A 1 -30.96 16.70 -38.28
CA MET A 1 -31.38 16.79 -36.86
C MET A 1 -31.13 15.52 -36.04
N LYS A 2 -30.42 14.49 -36.53
CA LYS A 2 -30.06 13.30 -35.72
C LYS A 2 -28.64 13.38 -35.15
N GLN A 3 -27.74 14.04 -35.87
CA GLN A 3 -26.31 14.18 -35.50
C GLN A 3 -26.06 14.98 -34.22
N LEU A 4 -26.92 15.96 -33.91
CA LEU A 4 -26.80 16.73 -32.66
C LEU A 4 -27.21 15.91 -31.42
N ILE A 5 -28.12 14.95 -31.61
CA ILE A 5 -28.61 14.07 -30.54
C ILE A 5 -27.56 12.99 -30.22
N ASP A 6 -26.88 12.47 -31.24
CA ASP A 6 -25.81 11.47 -31.07
C ASP A 6 -24.55 12.06 -30.41
N LEU A 7 -24.21 13.32 -30.68
CA LEU A 7 -23.07 13.99 -30.05
C LEU A 7 -23.33 14.28 -28.56
N ALA A 8 -24.56 14.62 -28.17
CA ALA A 8 -24.94 14.80 -26.77
C ALA A 8 -24.95 13.47 -25.97
N ARG A 9 -25.20 12.34 -26.64
CA ARG A 9 -25.11 10.99 -26.05
C ARG A 9 -23.67 10.59 -25.73
N GLN A 10 -22.70 10.96 -26.55
CA GLN A 10 -21.29 10.67 -26.29
C GLN A 10 -20.75 11.39 -25.05
N PHE A 11 -21.24 12.60 -24.73
CA PHE A 11 -20.89 13.29 -23.48
C PHE A 11 -21.55 12.66 -22.24
N HIS A 12 -22.68 11.95 -22.41
CA HIS A 12 -23.31 11.21 -21.32
C HIS A 12 -22.61 9.87 -21.06
N ASP A 13 -22.13 9.20 -22.12
CA ASP A 13 -21.41 7.93 -22.01
C ASP A 13 -19.95 8.09 -21.53
N ASP A 14 -19.36 9.30 -21.63
CA ASP A 14 -17.98 9.58 -21.17
C ASP A 14 -17.83 9.70 -19.64
N GLU A 15 -18.94 9.84 -18.90
CA GLU A 15 -18.95 9.81 -17.42
C GLU A 15 -18.62 8.41 -16.88
N ASN A 16 -18.84 7.36 -17.69
CA ASN A 16 -18.49 5.99 -17.35
C ASN A 16 -16.95 5.75 -17.38
N GLY A 17 -16.18 6.64 -18.02
CA GLY A 17 -14.71 6.64 -18.02
C GLY A 17 -14.10 7.40 -16.83
N ALA A 18 -14.72 8.51 -16.40
CA ALA A 18 -14.31 9.27 -15.23
C ALA A 18 -14.50 8.49 -13.92
N ALA A 19 -15.51 7.62 -13.85
CA ALA A 19 -15.76 6.74 -12.71
C ALA A 19 -14.67 5.67 -12.46
N MET A 20 -13.85 5.33 -13.48
CA MET A 20 -12.77 4.35 -13.30
C MET A 20 -11.56 4.93 -12.53
N VAL A 21 -11.43 6.25 -12.50
CA VAL A 21 -10.39 6.97 -11.76
C VAL A 21 -10.67 6.97 -10.26
N GLU A 22 -11.93 7.06 -9.84
CA GLU A 22 -12.29 7.15 -8.41
C GLU A 22 -12.01 5.85 -7.64
N TYR A 23 -12.27 4.69 -8.26
CA TYR A 23 -11.96 3.40 -7.62
C TYR A 23 -10.47 3.08 -7.64
N SER A 24 -9.74 3.48 -8.69
CA SER A 24 -8.30 3.24 -8.78
C SER A 24 -7.49 4.11 -7.81
N ILE A 25 -7.92 5.34 -7.53
CA ILE A 25 -7.26 6.17 -6.50
C ILE A 25 -7.48 5.62 -5.10
N LEU A 26 -8.66 5.09 -4.81
CA LEU A 26 -8.95 4.42 -3.54
C LEU A 26 -8.08 3.16 -3.37
N ILE A 27 -7.96 2.33 -4.42
CA ILE A 27 -7.05 1.18 -4.42
C ILE A 27 -5.59 1.62 -4.24
N GLY A 28 -5.17 2.71 -4.90
CA GLY A 28 -3.82 3.25 -4.78
C GLY A 28 -3.46 3.66 -3.34
N ILE A 29 -4.39 4.32 -2.63
CA ILE A 29 -4.20 4.70 -1.23
C ILE A 29 -4.15 3.46 -0.33
N ILE A 30 -5.03 2.47 -0.54
CA ILE A 30 -5.01 1.22 0.23
C ILE A 30 -3.68 0.48 0.02
N ALA A 31 -3.19 0.41 -1.22
CA ALA A 31 -1.91 -0.21 -1.55
C ALA A 31 -0.77 0.51 -0.81
N ALA A 32 -0.70 1.84 -0.89
CA ALA A 32 0.31 2.63 -0.17
C ALA A 32 0.24 2.41 1.35
N ALA A 33 -0.96 2.44 1.94
CA ALA A 33 -1.15 2.21 3.37
C ALA A 33 -0.70 0.80 3.79
N SER A 34 -1.00 -0.22 2.98
CA SER A 34 -0.56 -1.60 3.25
C SER A 34 0.96 -1.74 3.22
N ILE A 35 1.64 -1.09 2.27
CA ILE A 35 3.10 -1.08 2.17
C ILE A 35 3.71 -0.43 3.41
N VAL A 36 3.19 0.73 3.82
CA VAL A 36 3.65 1.43 5.03
C VAL A 36 3.47 0.55 6.26
N ALA A 37 2.33 -0.14 6.40
CA ALA A 37 2.10 -1.05 7.52
C ALA A 37 3.12 -2.20 7.56
N VAL A 38 3.41 -2.82 6.40
CA VAL A 38 4.41 -3.90 6.31
C VAL A 38 5.81 -3.40 6.70
N ILE A 39 6.21 -2.22 6.22
CA ILE A 39 7.51 -1.61 6.57
C ILE A 39 7.59 -1.33 8.08
N ALA A 40 6.54 -0.76 8.66
CA ALA A 40 6.49 -0.45 10.08
C ALA A 40 6.60 -1.72 10.95
N ILE A 41 5.86 -2.78 10.59
CA ILE A 41 5.94 -4.07 11.26
C ILE A 41 7.34 -4.67 11.10
N GLY A 42 7.91 -4.63 9.89
CA GLY A 42 9.27 -5.12 9.62
C GLY A 42 10.33 -4.44 10.49
N GLY A 43 10.25 -3.11 10.62
CA GLY A 43 11.12 -2.33 11.50
C GLY A 43 10.95 -2.71 12.98
N TRP A 44 9.71 -2.85 13.44
CA TRP A 44 9.42 -3.27 14.82
C TRP A 44 9.97 -4.66 15.10
N VAL A 45 9.69 -5.64 14.24
CA VAL A 45 10.20 -7.02 14.36
C VAL A 45 11.72 -7.05 14.37
N GLY A 46 12.39 -6.27 13.49
CA GLY A 46 13.85 -6.14 13.49
C GLY A 46 14.40 -5.62 14.82
N SER A 47 13.74 -4.65 15.44
CA SER A 47 14.14 -4.12 16.75
C SER A 47 13.98 -5.16 17.88
N GLN A 48 12.93 -5.99 17.81
CA GLN A 48 12.74 -7.10 18.75
C GLN A 48 13.87 -8.13 18.64
N PHE A 49 14.25 -8.52 17.41
CA PHE A 49 15.36 -9.46 17.19
C PHE A 49 16.71 -8.87 17.64
N THR A 50 16.95 -7.59 17.38
CA THR A 50 18.14 -6.89 17.87
C THR A 50 18.18 -6.86 19.40
N GLY A 51 17.05 -6.55 20.05
CA GLY A 51 16.96 -6.56 21.51
C GLY A 51 17.14 -7.95 22.11
N LEU A 52 16.64 -8.99 21.45
CA LEU A 52 16.88 -10.38 21.84
C LEU A 52 18.36 -10.76 21.69
N CYS A 53 18.99 -10.37 20.58
CA CYS A 53 20.41 -10.58 20.34
C CYS A 53 21.27 -10.00 21.47
N VAL A 54 21.05 -8.72 21.82
CA VAL A 54 21.78 -8.04 22.90
C VAL A 54 21.64 -8.80 24.23
N LYS A 55 20.42 -9.27 24.54
CA LYS A 55 20.18 -10.06 25.75
C LYS A 55 20.94 -11.38 25.70
N LEU A 56 20.88 -12.13 24.60
CA LEU A 56 21.59 -13.41 24.47
C LEU A 56 23.11 -13.24 24.55
N GLY A 57 23.67 -12.21 23.89
CA GLY A 57 25.10 -11.89 23.97
C GLY A 57 25.55 -11.51 25.38
N THR A 58 24.74 -10.73 26.10
CA THR A 58 25.03 -10.36 27.50
C THR A 58 24.95 -11.54 28.45
N ASN A 59 24.12 -12.55 28.15
CA ASN A 59 23.95 -13.76 28.97
C ASN A 59 24.95 -14.88 28.60
N GLY A 60 26.01 -14.59 27.84
CA GLY A 60 27.12 -15.53 27.62
C GLY A 60 26.80 -16.68 26.66
N VAL A 61 25.79 -16.54 25.80
CA VAL A 61 25.44 -17.55 24.81
C VAL A 61 26.48 -17.53 23.68
N ALA A 62 27.47 -18.41 23.75
CA ALA A 62 28.56 -18.52 22.78
C ALA A 62 28.00 -18.82 21.37
N GLY A 63 28.33 -17.98 20.39
CA GLY A 63 27.87 -18.10 19.01
C GLY A 63 26.71 -17.19 18.60
N SER A 64 26.25 -16.31 19.50
CA SER A 64 25.36 -15.19 19.13
C SER A 64 26.13 -14.18 18.25
N THR A 65 26.20 -14.48 16.95
CA THR A 65 26.70 -13.56 15.91
C THR A 65 25.51 -12.86 15.28
N CYS A 66 25.05 -11.89 16.04
CA CYS A 66 24.14 -10.84 15.65
C CYS A 66 24.75 -9.55 16.26
#